data_AF-A0A8X6IID4-F1
#
_entry.id   AF-A0A8X6IID4-F1
#
_cell.length_a   1.000
_cell.length_b   1.000
_cell.length_c   1.000
_cell.angle_alpha   90.00
_cell.angle_beta   90.00
_cell.angle_gamma   90.00
#
_symmetry.space_group_name_H-M   'P 1'
#
loop_
_entity.id
_entity.type
_entity.pdbx_description
1 polymer ?
#
loop_
_entity_poly.entity_id
_entity_poly.type
_entity_poly.pdbx_seq_one_letter_code
_entity_poly.pdbx_strand_id
1 'polypeptide(L)'
;MRRFQRPPHSLGYLHDNSRGLHIKNLINNTDIDLLAPDTPTRFGYNSASPIDFALTRNFYRDSSIISLPELSSDHNPLILNFQTTIQFNFPTRNDSTN
;
A
#
# COMPACT_ATOMS: atom_id res chain seq x y z
N MET A 1 -5.55 16.45 -2.55
CA MET A 1 -6.52 15.62 -3.29
C MET A 1 -6.10 14.17 -3.11
N ARG A 2 -6.71 13.44 -2.17
CA ARG A 2 -6.39 12.03 -1.91
C ARG A 2 -6.91 11.20 -3.08
N ARG A 3 -6.00 10.75 -3.95
CA ARG A 3 -6.36 9.86 -5.07
C ARG A 3 -6.31 8.45 -4.55
N PHE A 4 -7.48 7.90 -4.24
CA PHE A 4 -7.65 6.46 -4.29
C PHE A 4 -7.44 6.06 -5.75
N GLN A 5 -6.34 5.39 -6.08
CA GLN A 5 -6.32 4.48 -7.21
C GLN A 5 -7.57 3.62 -7.02
N ARG A 6 -8.57 3.70 -7.91
CA ARG A 6 -9.89 3.09 -7.68
C ARG A 6 -9.67 1.64 -7.25
N PRO A 7 -9.91 1.30 -5.97
CA PRO A 7 -9.59 -0.03 -5.51
C PRO A 7 -10.58 -0.97 -6.20
N PRO A 8 -10.16 -2.11 -6.76
CA PRO A 8 -11.10 -3.08 -7.30
C PRO A 8 -12.15 -3.40 -6.25
N HIS A 9 -13.39 -3.54 -6.72
CA HIS A 9 -14.60 -3.71 -5.90
C HIS A 9 -14.60 -5.00 -5.04
N SER A 10 -13.50 -5.77 -5.03
CA SER A 10 -13.33 -7.02 -4.30
C SER A 10 -12.19 -7.00 -3.27
N LEU A 11 -11.69 -5.83 -2.86
CA LEU A 11 -10.64 -5.78 -1.84
C LEU A 11 -11.18 -6.17 -0.45
N GLY A 12 -10.52 -7.13 0.22
CA GLY A 12 -11.01 -7.72 1.48
C GLY A 12 -11.16 -6.72 2.64
N TYR A 13 -10.45 -5.58 2.59
CA TYR A 13 -10.60 -4.49 3.56
C TYR A 13 -11.82 -3.58 3.27
N LEU A 14 -12.37 -3.60 2.04
CA LEU A 14 -13.59 -2.88 1.68
C LEU A 14 -14.86 -3.65 2.05
N HIS A 15 -14.73 -4.90 2.51
CA HIS A 15 -15.87 -5.63 3.05
C HIS A 15 -16.33 -4.98 4.36
N ASP A 16 -17.64 -4.89 4.53
CA ASP A 16 -18.32 -4.35 5.73
C ASP A 16 -18.22 -5.27 6.96
N ASN A 17 -17.14 -6.05 7.07
CA ASN A 17 -16.81 -6.75 8.31
C ASN A 17 -16.10 -5.80 9.28
N SER A 18 -16.13 -6.12 10.57
CA SER A 18 -15.60 -5.25 11.62
C SER A 18 -14.11 -4.92 11.45
N ARG A 19 -13.31 -5.80 10.84
CA ARG A 19 -11.88 -5.57 10.61
C ARG A 19 -11.65 -4.64 9.42
N GLY A 20 -12.35 -4.87 8.31
CA GLY A 20 -12.33 -4.01 7.13
C GLY A 20 -12.76 -2.58 7.45
N LEU A 21 -13.84 -2.43 8.22
CA LEU A 21 -14.30 -1.12 8.69
C LEU A 21 -13.27 -0.40 9.58
N HIS A 22 -12.58 -1.11 10.48
CA HIS A 22 -11.50 -0.50 11.27
C HIS A 22 -10.33 -0.02 10.41
N ILE A 23 -9.88 -0.82 9.45
CA ILE A 23 -8.80 -0.45 8.52
C ILE A 23 -9.22 0.75 7.66
N LYS A 24 -10.45 0.73 7.12
CA LYS A 24 -11.03 1.82 6.35
C LYS A 24 -11.11 3.12 7.17
N ASN A 25 -11.54 3.03 8.43
CA ASN A 25 -11.58 4.18 9.34
C ASN A 25 -10.18 4.71 9.66
N LEU A 26 -9.19 3.83 9.86
CA LEU A 26 -7.80 4.23 10.06
C LEU A 26 -7.28 5.03 8.85
N ILE A 27 -7.45 4.51 7.63
CA ILE A 27 -7.03 5.16 6.39
C ILE A 27 -7.72 6.52 6.22
N ASN A 28 -9.05 6.57 6.43
CA ASN A 28 -9.82 7.80 6.24
C ASN A 28 -9.46 8.91 7.24
N ASN A 29 -9.06 8.53 8.46
CA ASN A 29 -8.78 9.47 9.55
C ASN A 29 -7.29 9.75 9.74
N THR A 30 -6.42 9.19 8.91
CA THR A 30 -4.98 9.42 8.98
C THR A 30 -4.41 9.83 7.61
N ASP A 31 -3.12 10.17 7.59
CA ASP A 31 -2.36 10.37 6.35
C ASP A 31 -1.65 9.07 5.97
N ILE A 32 -2.43 7.99 5.85
CA ILE A 32 -1.96 6.67 5.42
C ILE A 32 -2.62 6.37 4.09
N ASP A 33 -1.82 6.02 3.11
CA ASP A 33 -2.27 5.49 1.83
C ASP A 33 -2.29 3.96 1.89
N LEU A 34 -3.17 3.36 1.09
CA LEU A 34 -3.28 1.93 0.93
C LEU A 34 -2.90 1.53 -0.49
N LEU A 35 -1.99 0.57 -0.58
CA LEU A 35 -1.62 -0.11 -1.81
C LEU A 35 -2.10 -1.55 -1.72
N ALA A 36 -3.00 -1.95 -2.60
CA ALA A 36 -3.48 -3.32 -2.67
C ALA A 36 -3.43 -3.81 -4.13
N PRO A 37 -3.09 -5.09 -4.35
CA PRO A 37 -3.06 -5.64 -5.70
C PRO A 37 -4.48 -5.78 -6.26
N ASP A 38 -4.58 -5.73 -7.58
CA ASP A 38 -5.88 -5.88 -8.25
C ASP A 38 -6.34 -7.35 -8.37
N THR A 39 -5.52 -8.29 -7.91
CA THR A 39 -5.76 -9.73 -7.92
C THR A 39 -5.80 -10.31 -6.51
N PRO A 40 -6.50 -11.44 -6.28
CA PRO A 40 -6.52 -12.10 -4.99
C PRO A 40 -5.12 -12.52 -4.53
N THR A 41 -4.89 -12.45 -3.22
CA THR A 41 -3.61 -12.79 -2.59
C THR A 41 -3.69 -14.10 -1.83
N ARG A 42 -4.89 -14.54 -1.45
CA ARG A 42 -5.14 -15.84 -0.83
C ARG A 42 -6.11 -16.67 -1.67
N PHE A 43 -5.79 -17.93 -1.88
CA PHE A 43 -6.59 -18.93 -2.59
C PHE A 43 -6.90 -20.12 -1.67
N GLY A 44 -8.11 -20.14 -1.13
CA GLY A 44 -8.67 -21.34 -0.48
C GLY A 44 -9.30 -22.28 -1.50
N TYR A 45 -9.70 -23.48 -1.04
CA TYR A 45 -10.23 -24.56 -1.89
C TYR A 45 -11.35 -24.12 -2.86
N ASN A 46 -12.24 -23.22 -2.43
CA ASN A 46 -13.35 -22.69 -3.23
C ASN A 46 -13.49 -21.15 -3.12
N SER A 47 -12.40 -20.45 -2.78
CA SER A 47 -12.49 -19.01 -2.48
C SER A 47 -11.18 -18.30 -2.82
N ALA A 48 -11.27 -17.09 -3.36
CA ALA A 48 -10.12 -16.22 -3.55
C ALA A 48 -10.38 -14.87 -2.87
N SER A 49 -9.43 -14.37 -2.09
CA SER A 49 -9.58 -13.13 -1.33
C SER A 49 -8.27 -12.30 -1.33
N PRO A 50 -8.33 -11.00 -1.61
CA PRO A 50 -7.18 -10.10 -1.46
C PRO A 50 -7.13 -9.55 -0.02
N ILE A 51 -6.43 -10.26 0.85
CA ILE A 51 -6.30 -9.92 2.27
C ILE A 51 -4.89 -9.46 2.65
N ASP A 52 -3.96 -9.50 1.70
CA ASP A 52 -2.60 -8.99 1.84
C ASP A 52 -2.49 -7.65 1.09
N PHE A 53 -1.96 -6.63 1.76
CA PHE A 53 -1.85 -5.26 1.25
C PHE A 53 -0.76 -4.49 2.01
N ALA A 54 -0.36 -3.33 1.49
CA ALA A 54 0.61 -2.46 2.13
C ALA A 54 -0.03 -1.12 2.55
N LEU A 55 0.30 -0.65 3.76
CA LEU A 55 -0.03 0.68 4.25
C LEU A 55 1.22 1.56 4.18
N THR A 56 1.11 2.75 3.60
CA THR A 56 2.23 3.67 3.43
C THR A 56 1.89 5.05 3.99
N ARG A 57 2.92 5.81 4.38
CA ARG A 57 2.80 7.20 4.83
C ARG A 57 4.02 7.95 4.31
N ASN A 58 3.83 9.17 3.81
CA ASN A 58 4.92 10.01 3.30
C ASN A 58 5.75 9.34 2.18
N PHE A 59 5.10 8.52 1.34
CA PHE A 59 5.75 7.85 0.22
C PHE A 59 5.48 8.62 -1.09
N TYR A 60 6.52 8.85 -1.90
CA TYR A 60 6.39 9.57 -3.18
C TYR A 60 5.68 8.72 -4.25
N ARG A 61 5.08 9.43 -5.21
CA ARG A 61 3.83 9.12 -5.94
C ARG A 61 3.82 7.88 -6.84
N ASP A 62 4.94 7.22 -7.09
CA ASP A 62 5.01 6.12 -8.07
C ASP A 62 5.31 4.81 -7.36
N SER A 63 4.26 4.21 -6.80
CA SER A 63 4.32 2.87 -6.23
C SER A 63 3.35 1.93 -6.94
N SER A 64 3.78 0.69 -7.15
CA SER A 64 2.96 -0.39 -7.70
C SER A 64 3.04 -1.61 -6.80
N ILE A 65 1.95 -2.34 -6.72
CA ILE A 65 1.86 -3.58 -5.95
C ILE A 65 1.22 -4.64 -6.83
N ILE A 66 1.85 -5.81 -6.90
CA ILE A 66 1.34 -6.95 -7.67
C ILE A 66 1.39 -8.20 -6.80
N SER A 67 0.41 -9.08 -7.00
CA SER A 67 0.42 -10.44 -6.46
C SER A 67 1.01 -11.38 -7.50
N LEU A 68 1.96 -12.22 -7.08
CA LEU A 68 2.54 -13.26 -7.93
C LEU A 68 1.84 -14.61 -7.68
N PRO A 69 1.34 -15.30 -8.73
CA PRO A 69 0.72 -16.60 -8.57
C PRO A 69 1.79 -17.66 -8.28
N GLU A 70 2.04 -17.93 -6.99
CA GLU A 70 2.91 -19.02 -6.54
C GLU A 70 2.05 -20.16 -5.99
N LEU A 71 2.37 -21.40 -6.38
CA LEU A 71 1.50 -22.57 -6.15
C LEU A 71 1.90 -23.41 -4.93
N SER A 72 2.91 -23.01 -4.16
CA SER A 72 3.40 -23.76 -3.00
C SER A 72 2.64 -23.42 -1.70
N SER A 73 1.93 -22.30 -1.67
CA SER A 73 1.22 -21.74 -0.52
C SER A 73 -0.21 -21.36 -0.92
N ASP A 74 -1.14 -21.32 0.04
CA ASP A 74 -2.47 -20.73 -0.20
C ASP A 74 -2.44 -19.19 -0.21
N HIS A 75 -1.28 -18.59 0.07
CA HIS A 75 -1.01 -17.17 -0.11
C HIS A 75 0.04 -16.92 -1.20
N ASN A 76 -0.31 -16.04 -2.14
CA ASN A 76 0.59 -15.47 -3.13
C ASN A 76 1.48 -14.39 -2.49
N PRO A 77 2.78 -14.36 -2.81
CA PRO A 77 3.62 -13.25 -2.41
C PRO A 77 3.21 -11.95 -3.10
N LEU A 78 3.53 -10.83 -2.43
CA LEU A 78 3.36 -9.48 -2.94
C LEU A 78 4.71 -8.87 -3.30
N ILE A 79 4.80 -8.29 -4.49
CA ILE A 79 5.90 -7.41 -4.86
C ILE A 79 5.40 -5.98 -4.79
N LEU A 80 6.06 -5.19 -3.94
CA LEU A 80 5.87 -3.75 -3.84
C LEU A 80 7.06 -3.05 -4.49
N ASN A 81 6.80 -2.26 -5.52
CA ASN A 81 7.77 -1.36 -6.11
C ASN A 81 7.44 0.07 -5.69
N PHE A 82 8.46 0.83 -5.31
CA PHE A 82 8.32 2.24 -5.02
C PHE A 82 9.55 3.01 -5.49
N GLN A 83 9.32 4.22 -5.97
CA GLN A 83 10.40 5.17 -6.22
C GLN A 83 10.61 6.07 -5.00
N THR A 84 11.86 6.20 -4.59
CA THR A 84 12.26 7.11 -3.51
C THR A 84 13.22 8.17 -4.04
N THR A 85 13.08 9.40 -3.56
CA THR A 85 14.02 10.49 -3.80
C THR A 85 14.71 10.81 -2.49
N ILE A 86 16.03 10.62 -2.44
CA ILE A 86 16.85 11.01 -1.29
C ILE A 86 17.29 12.44 -1.53
N GLN A 87 16.77 13.38 -0.72
CA GLN A 87 17.25 14.76 -0.73
C GLN A 87 18.35 14.91 0.33
N PHE A 88 19.53 15.32 -0.11
CA PHE A 88 20.60 15.70 0.79
C PHE A 88 20.53 17.20 1.06
N ASN A 89 20.21 17.58 2.28
CA ASN A 89 20.38 18.96 2.72
C ASN A 89 21.80 19.12 3.26
N PHE A 90 22.68 19.72 2.46
CA PHE A 90 23.98 20.14 2.96
C PHE A 90 23.81 21.47 3.72
N PRO A 91 24.34 21.60 4.95
CA PRO A 91 24.32 22.86 5.64
C PRO A 91 25.13 23.89 4.85
N THR A 92 24.51 25.03 4.53
CA THR A 92 25.23 26.17 3.96
C THR A 92 26.13 26.74 5.04
N ARG A 93 27.44 26.70 4.81
CA ARG A 93 28.40 27.37 5.69
C ARG A 93 28.22 28.87 5.53
N ASN A 94 27.61 29.51 6.53
CA ASN A 94 27.59 30.97 6.62
C ASN A 94 28.98 31.44 7.05
N ASP A 95 29.93 31.49 6.11
CA ASP A 95 31.19 32.21 6.34
C ASP A 95 30.88 33.70 6.19
N SER A 96 30.42 34.31 7.28
CA SER A 96 30.49 35.76 7.46
C SER A 96 31.96 36.12 7.62
N THR A 97 32.62 36.45 6.51
CA THR A 97 33.95 37.09 6.53
C THR A 97 33.75 38.51 7.04
N ASN A 98 34.26 38.77 8.24
CA ASN A 98 34.42 40.09 8.83
C ASN A 98 35.81 40.64 8.47
#